data_AF-A0A6P2FN77-F1
#
_entry.id   AF-A0A6P2FN77-F1
#
_cell.length_a   1.000
_cell.length_b   1.000
_cell.length_c   1.000
_cell.angle_alpha   90.00
_cell.angle_beta   90.00
_cell.angle_gamma   90.00
#
_symmetry.space_group_name_H-M   'P 1'
#
loop_
_entity.id
_entity.type
_entity.pdbx_description
1 polymer ?
#
loop_
_entity_poly.entity_id
_entity_poly.type
_entity_poly.pdbx_seq_one_letter_code
_entity_poly.pdbx_strand_id
1 'polypeptide(L)'
;MPSKSLVSGGRRIQTRRSAVHGNGVFAVQDIAEGETLIEYKGEIITWKEALRRHPHDPSQPNHTFYFHIDDGRVIDAVVNGNAARWINHSCEPNCEADETDGRVFIKALRNIPAGEELSYDYGLIIDEPYTKKLKAEFPCWCGSKLCRGTLLAPKSDDKKKSKKKKDKAKAGKNGKGGDAKKNKGAKAGKD
;
A
#
# COMPACT_ATOMS: atom_id res chain seq x y z
N MET A 1 -18.39 -14.73 19.45
CA MET A 1 -19.43 -14.66 18.43
C MET A 1 -18.74 -14.41 17.09
N PRO A 2 -18.76 -15.32 16.11
CA PRO A 2 -18.31 -14.94 14.77
C PRO A 2 -19.40 -14.08 14.14
N SER A 3 -19.13 -12.80 13.87
CA SER A 3 -20.05 -11.98 13.09
C SER A 3 -20.06 -12.52 11.68
N LYS A 4 -21.22 -13.05 11.25
CA LYS A 4 -21.49 -13.32 9.84
C LYS A 4 -21.30 -12.01 9.08
N SER A 5 -20.28 -11.94 8.22
CA SER A 5 -20.16 -10.86 7.24
C SER A 5 -21.43 -10.87 6.40
N LEU A 6 -22.23 -9.82 6.56
CA LEU A 6 -23.41 -9.57 5.73
C LEU A 6 -22.87 -9.21 4.35
N VAL A 7 -22.79 -10.19 3.46
CA VAL A 7 -22.54 -9.92 2.04
C VAL A 7 -23.77 -9.19 1.50
N SER A 8 -23.78 -7.87 1.69
CA SER A 8 -24.67 -6.92 1.03
C SER A 8 -24.50 -7.10 -0.47
N GLY A 9 -25.55 -7.56 -1.16
CA GLY A 9 -25.57 -7.84 -2.60
C GLY A 9 -25.51 -6.60 -3.50
N GLY A 10 -25.00 -5.48 -2.99
CA GLY A 10 -24.82 -4.22 -3.72
C GLY A 10 -23.41 -4.08 -4.32
N ARG A 11 -23.26 -3.07 -5.18
CA ARG A 11 -21.93 -2.61 -5.64
C ARG A 11 -21.13 -2.19 -4.40
N ARG A 12 -19.94 -2.74 -4.21
CA ARG A 12 -19.08 -2.46 -3.04
C ARG A 12 -18.02 -1.39 -3.28
N ILE A 13 -17.65 -1.20 -4.55
CA ILE A 13 -16.62 -0.25 -4.99
C ILE A 13 -17.07 0.53 -6.22
N GLN A 14 -16.54 1.73 -6.40
CA GLN A 14 -16.84 2.58 -7.55
C GLN A 14 -15.60 3.36 -8.00
N THR A 15 -15.40 3.48 -9.31
CA THR A 15 -14.38 4.35 -9.89
C THR A 15 -14.85 5.81 -9.91
N ARG A 16 -14.02 6.75 -9.44
CA ARG A 16 -14.27 8.20 -9.45
C ARG A 16 -12.97 8.94 -9.74
N ARG A 17 -13.01 10.27 -9.91
CA ARG A 17 -11.79 11.09 -9.96
C ARG A 17 -11.09 11.05 -8.60
N SER A 18 -9.79 10.85 -8.63
CA SER A 18 -8.95 10.81 -7.42
C SER A 18 -8.20 12.12 -7.23
N ALA A 19 -7.98 12.48 -5.97
CA ALA A 19 -7.06 13.55 -5.59
C ALA A 19 -5.58 13.12 -5.68
N VAL A 20 -5.30 11.81 -5.69
CA VAL A 20 -3.94 11.25 -5.80
C VAL A 20 -3.47 11.30 -7.24
N HIS A 21 -4.21 10.66 -8.15
CA HIS A 21 -3.87 10.62 -9.58
C HIS A 21 -5.08 10.18 -10.41
N GLY A 22 -5.35 10.87 -11.51
CA GLY A 22 -6.34 10.44 -12.51
C GLY A 22 -7.67 9.95 -11.92
N ASN A 23 -7.93 8.65 -12.08
CA ASN A 23 -9.06 7.96 -11.46
C ASN A 23 -8.59 7.18 -10.23
N GLY A 24 -9.51 7.00 -9.28
CA GLY A 24 -9.34 6.16 -8.10
C GLY A 24 -10.52 5.20 -7.95
N VAL A 25 -10.39 4.22 -7.08
CA VAL A 25 -11.48 3.31 -6.70
C VAL A 25 -11.84 3.57 -5.25
N PHE A 26 -13.12 3.73 -4.96
CA PHE A 26 -13.63 4.11 -3.65
C PHE A 26 -14.57 3.05 -3.12
N ALA A 27 -14.51 2.81 -1.80
CA ALA A 27 -15.53 2.05 -1.09
C ALA A 27 -16.87 2.78 -1.18
N VAL A 28 -17.96 2.07 -1.44
CA VAL A 28 -19.33 2.65 -1.38
C VAL A 28 -20.18 2.08 -0.25
N GLN A 29 -19.62 1.14 0.49
CA GLN A 29 -20.10 0.60 1.76
C GLN A 29 -18.89 0.28 2.63
N ASP A 30 -19.12 0.02 3.90
CA ASP A 30 -18.06 -0.47 4.78
C ASP A 30 -17.53 -1.83 4.30
N ILE A 31 -16.23 -1.99 4.39
CA ILE A 31 -15.47 -3.19 4.01
C ILE A 31 -14.74 -3.66 5.27
N ALA A 32 -14.85 -4.95 5.59
CA ALA A 32 -14.13 -5.52 6.71
C ALA A 32 -12.70 -5.89 6.32
N GLU A 33 -11.80 -5.87 7.31
CA GLU A 33 -10.44 -6.40 7.20
C GLU A 33 -10.42 -7.83 6.64
N GLY A 34 -9.45 -8.12 5.77
CA GLY A 34 -9.26 -9.42 5.13
C GLY A 34 -10.21 -9.73 3.98
N GLU A 35 -11.23 -8.90 3.73
CA GLU A 35 -12.16 -9.15 2.64
C GLU A 35 -11.49 -8.95 1.27
N THR A 36 -11.79 -9.86 0.35
CA THR A 36 -11.40 -9.74 -1.07
C THR A 36 -12.36 -8.80 -1.78
N LEU A 37 -11.81 -7.82 -2.48
CA LEU A 37 -12.55 -6.71 -3.08
C LEU A 37 -12.76 -6.89 -4.59
N ILE A 38 -11.67 -7.15 -5.29
CA ILE A 38 -11.65 -7.24 -6.75
C ILE A 38 -10.41 -8.01 -7.20
N GLU A 39 -10.53 -8.80 -8.25
CA GLU A 39 -9.39 -9.37 -8.97
C GLU A 39 -8.78 -8.33 -9.91
N TYR A 40 -7.46 -8.23 -9.98
CA TYR A 40 -6.76 -7.43 -10.96
C TYR A 40 -6.75 -8.18 -12.31
N LYS A 41 -7.68 -7.80 -13.21
CA LYS A 41 -7.83 -8.45 -14.52
C LYS A 41 -7.03 -7.76 -15.61
N GLY A 42 -6.64 -8.54 -16.61
CA GLY A 42 -5.97 -8.10 -17.83
C GLY A 42 -5.56 -9.30 -18.68
N GLU A 43 -4.88 -9.05 -19.78
CA GLU A 43 -4.25 -10.10 -20.58
C GLU A 43 -2.94 -10.57 -19.91
N ILE A 44 -2.74 -11.88 -19.76
CA ILE A 44 -1.49 -12.42 -19.24
C ILE A 44 -0.50 -12.60 -20.39
N ILE A 45 0.62 -11.89 -20.34
CA ILE A 45 1.66 -11.84 -21.36
C ILE A 45 3.04 -12.13 -20.78
N THR A 46 4.03 -12.37 -21.65
CA THR A 46 5.43 -12.51 -21.24
C THR A 46 6.06 -11.14 -20.97
N TRP A 47 7.14 -11.10 -20.18
CA TRP A 47 7.92 -9.88 -19.97
C TRP A 47 8.42 -9.25 -21.28
N LYS A 48 8.85 -10.08 -22.24
CA LYS A 48 9.30 -9.62 -23.58
C LYS A 48 8.20 -8.87 -24.31
N GLU A 49 6.96 -9.35 -24.22
CA GLU A 49 5.80 -8.70 -24.84
C GLU A 49 5.43 -7.40 -24.12
N ALA A 50 5.49 -7.37 -22.78
CA ALA A 50 5.27 -6.16 -22.00
C ALA A 50 6.28 -5.06 -22.38
N LEU A 51 7.56 -5.39 -22.55
CA LEU A 51 8.58 -4.47 -23.04
C LEU A 51 8.29 -3.98 -24.47
N ARG A 52 7.82 -4.87 -25.36
CA ARG A 52 7.46 -4.50 -26.75
C ARG A 52 6.28 -3.52 -26.80
N ARG A 53 5.32 -3.65 -25.89
CA ARG A 53 4.14 -2.78 -25.77
C ARG A 53 4.42 -1.49 -25.01
N HIS A 54 5.52 -1.41 -24.26
CA HIS A 54 5.86 -0.24 -23.48
C HIS A 54 6.56 0.83 -24.35
N PRO A 55 6.20 2.12 -24.20
CA PRO A 55 5.09 2.63 -23.39
C PRO A 55 3.74 2.51 -24.11
N HIS A 56 2.65 2.31 -23.36
CA HIS A 56 1.30 2.38 -23.94
C HIS A 56 0.94 3.83 -24.35
N ASP A 57 1.41 4.80 -23.59
CA ASP A 57 1.26 6.23 -23.87
C ASP A 57 2.66 6.88 -23.87
N PRO A 58 3.20 7.26 -25.06
CA PRO A 58 4.50 7.92 -25.16
C PRO A 58 4.60 9.23 -24.38
N SER A 59 3.48 9.91 -24.10
CA SER A 59 3.47 11.14 -23.29
C SER A 59 3.59 10.87 -21.79
N GLN A 60 3.29 9.65 -21.35
CA GLN A 60 3.35 9.20 -19.97
C GLN A 60 4.04 7.82 -19.89
N PRO A 61 5.32 7.72 -20.27
CA PRO A 61 5.97 6.43 -20.46
C PRO A 61 6.01 5.60 -19.18
N ASN A 62 6.15 6.23 -18.01
CA ASN A 62 6.21 5.55 -16.72
C ASN A 62 4.82 5.15 -16.16
N HIS A 63 3.73 5.54 -16.82
CA HIS A 63 2.38 5.17 -16.41
C HIS A 63 1.98 3.85 -17.09
N THR A 64 2.04 2.76 -16.34
CA THR A 64 1.72 1.41 -16.84
C THR A 64 0.61 0.79 -16.02
N PHE A 65 -0.11 -0.16 -16.63
CA PHE A 65 -1.07 -1.03 -15.95
C PHE A 65 -0.57 -2.48 -15.94
N TYR A 66 0.74 -2.63 -15.77
CA TYR A 66 1.38 -3.93 -15.66
C TYR A 66 1.40 -4.41 -14.21
N PHE A 67 1.07 -5.68 -14.01
CA PHE A 67 1.20 -6.36 -12.72
C PHE A 67 2.07 -7.61 -12.90
N HIS A 68 3.19 -7.68 -12.18
CA HIS A 68 4.07 -8.86 -12.23
C HIS A 68 3.50 -9.98 -11.37
N ILE A 69 3.51 -11.21 -11.91
CA ILE A 69 3.13 -12.42 -11.16
C ILE A 69 4.36 -13.32 -10.97
N ASP A 70 4.37 -14.12 -9.91
CA ASP A 70 5.56 -14.82 -9.39
C ASP A 70 6.20 -15.80 -10.39
N ASP A 71 5.44 -16.27 -11.38
CA ASP A 71 5.95 -17.16 -12.44
C ASP A 71 6.65 -16.43 -13.60
N GLY A 72 6.89 -15.12 -13.46
CA GLY A 72 7.64 -14.30 -14.43
C GLY A 72 6.78 -13.74 -15.57
N ARG A 73 5.46 -13.99 -15.55
CA ARG A 73 4.51 -13.37 -16.48
C ARG A 73 4.03 -12.02 -15.96
N VAL A 74 3.33 -11.29 -16.82
CA VAL A 74 2.79 -9.96 -16.53
C VAL A 74 1.33 -9.91 -16.92
N ILE A 75 0.49 -9.32 -16.07
CA ILE A 75 -0.88 -8.93 -16.42
C ILE A 75 -0.84 -7.53 -17.04
N ASP A 76 -1.32 -7.39 -18.27
CA ASP A 76 -1.56 -6.11 -18.94
C ASP A 76 -3.04 -5.72 -18.80
N ALA A 77 -3.34 -4.77 -17.92
CA ALA A 77 -4.71 -4.31 -17.65
C ALA A 77 -5.24 -3.29 -18.69
N VAL A 78 -4.45 -2.91 -19.70
CA VAL A 78 -4.97 -2.13 -20.84
C VAL A 78 -5.92 -3.00 -21.66
N VAL A 79 -5.53 -4.26 -21.88
CA VAL A 79 -6.30 -5.24 -22.64
C VAL A 79 -7.17 -6.06 -21.68
N ASN A 80 -8.50 -6.05 -21.85
CA ASN A 80 -9.44 -6.83 -21.04
C ASN A 80 -9.36 -6.58 -19.51
N GLY A 81 -8.86 -5.41 -19.10
CA GLY A 81 -8.81 -5.02 -17.69
C GLY A 81 -10.14 -4.61 -17.10
N ASN A 82 -10.16 -4.42 -15.77
CA ASN A 82 -11.33 -3.99 -15.02
C ASN A 82 -11.01 -2.76 -14.14
N ALA A 83 -11.91 -2.43 -13.20
CA ALA A 83 -11.76 -1.26 -12.33
C ALA A 83 -10.49 -1.31 -11.43
N ALA A 84 -9.90 -2.48 -11.20
CA ALA A 84 -8.74 -2.63 -10.31
C ALA A 84 -7.52 -1.84 -10.81
N ARG A 85 -7.38 -1.63 -12.13
CA ARG A 85 -6.28 -0.85 -12.72
C ARG A 85 -6.26 0.62 -12.29
N TRP A 86 -7.37 1.11 -11.75
CA TRP A 86 -7.51 2.48 -11.25
C TRP A 86 -7.27 2.60 -9.74
N ILE A 87 -6.92 1.52 -9.04
CA ILE A 87 -6.58 1.60 -7.62
C ILE A 87 -5.19 2.23 -7.50
N ASN A 88 -5.12 3.33 -6.75
CA ASN A 88 -3.91 4.14 -6.67
C ASN A 88 -2.88 3.60 -5.68
N HIS A 89 -1.66 4.10 -5.80
CA HIS A 89 -0.60 3.82 -4.84
C HIS A 89 -0.77 4.59 -3.54
N SER A 90 -0.48 3.94 -2.41
CA SER A 90 -0.16 4.61 -1.14
C SER A 90 1.02 3.96 -0.43
N CYS A 91 1.83 4.78 0.23
CA CYS A 91 2.89 4.33 1.15
C CYS A 91 2.34 3.87 2.52
N GLU A 92 1.10 4.29 2.85
CA GLU A 92 0.32 3.79 3.99
C GLU A 92 -1.02 3.27 3.44
N PRO A 93 -1.01 2.11 2.75
CA PRO A 93 -2.19 1.62 2.06
C PRO A 93 -3.25 1.05 3.00
N ASN A 94 -4.47 0.92 2.49
CA ASN A 94 -5.57 0.22 3.14
C ASN A 94 -5.90 -1.14 2.49
N CYS A 95 -5.25 -1.46 1.37
CA CYS A 95 -5.34 -2.74 0.69
C CYS A 95 -3.95 -3.34 0.39
N GLU A 96 -3.93 -4.64 0.15
CA GLU A 96 -2.79 -5.37 -0.40
C GLU A 96 -3.19 -6.14 -1.65
N ALA A 97 -2.19 -6.47 -2.47
CA ALA A 97 -2.33 -7.41 -3.57
C ALA A 97 -1.88 -8.79 -3.09
N ASP A 98 -2.76 -9.76 -3.24
CA ASP A 98 -2.54 -11.16 -2.88
C ASP A 98 -2.56 -12.01 -4.15
N GLU A 99 -1.44 -12.65 -4.44
CA GLU A 99 -1.31 -13.53 -5.59
C GLU A 99 -1.70 -14.97 -5.19
N THR A 100 -2.56 -15.60 -5.99
CA THR A 100 -2.95 -17.00 -5.82
C THR A 100 -3.14 -17.62 -7.19
N ASP A 101 -2.39 -18.70 -7.48
CA ASP A 101 -2.47 -19.46 -8.72
C ASP A 101 -2.33 -18.60 -10.00
N GLY A 102 -1.39 -17.65 -10.00
CA GLY A 102 -1.13 -16.75 -11.13
C GLY A 102 -2.21 -15.69 -11.36
N ARG A 103 -3.07 -15.45 -10.36
CA ARG A 103 -4.09 -14.40 -10.35
C ARG A 103 -3.85 -13.48 -9.18
N VAL A 104 -4.19 -12.21 -9.33
CA VAL A 104 -3.95 -11.18 -8.31
C VAL A 104 -5.28 -10.67 -7.79
N PHE A 105 -5.46 -10.71 -6.47
CA PHE A 105 -6.65 -10.25 -5.77
C PHE A 105 -6.31 -9.10 -4.85
N ILE A 106 -7.14 -8.05 -4.86
CA ILE A 106 -6.99 -6.94 -3.93
C ILE A 106 -7.79 -7.24 -2.66
N LYS A 107 -7.12 -7.23 -1.51
CA LYS A 107 -7.69 -7.53 -0.19
C LYS A 107 -7.55 -6.34 0.75
N ALA A 108 -8.52 -6.17 1.65
CA ALA A 108 -8.47 -5.12 2.66
C ALA A 108 -7.48 -5.46 3.80
N LEU A 109 -6.58 -4.53 4.14
CA LEU A 109 -5.62 -4.68 5.24
C LEU A 109 -6.19 -4.30 6.61
N ARG A 110 -7.32 -3.61 6.61
CA ARG A 110 -8.04 -3.14 7.79
C ARG A 110 -9.50 -2.89 7.41
N ASN A 111 -10.33 -2.56 8.39
CA ASN A 111 -11.66 -2.03 8.10
C ASN A 111 -11.54 -0.72 7.29
N ILE A 112 -12.34 -0.60 6.23
CA ILE A 112 -12.39 0.56 5.32
C ILE A 112 -13.82 1.11 5.33
N PRO A 113 -14.05 2.32 5.87
CA PRO A 113 -15.36 2.97 5.83
C PRO A 113 -15.78 3.32 4.41
N ALA A 114 -17.10 3.37 4.19
CA ALA A 114 -17.68 3.87 2.95
C ALA A 114 -17.15 5.28 2.61
N GLY A 115 -16.84 5.50 1.32
CA GLY A 115 -16.31 6.75 0.80
C GLY A 115 -14.79 6.86 0.80
N GLU A 116 -14.06 5.99 1.49
CA GLU A 116 -12.59 6.00 1.46
C GLU A 116 -12.04 5.48 0.12
N GLU A 117 -10.97 6.09 -0.37
CA GLU A 117 -10.26 5.62 -1.58
C GLU A 117 -9.41 4.38 -1.24
N LEU A 118 -9.53 3.34 -2.07
CA LEU A 118 -8.72 2.13 -1.99
C LEU A 118 -7.33 2.41 -2.54
N SER A 119 -6.31 1.86 -1.88
CA SER A 119 -4.92 1.98 -2.30
C SER A 119 -4.07 0.81 -1.83
N TYR A 120 -3.04 0.46 -2.60
CA TYR A 120 -2.02 -0.53 -2.20
C TYR A 120 -0.60 -0.03 -2.50
N ASP A 121 0.41 -0.64 -1.87
CA ASP A 121 1.80 -0.38 -2.25
C ASP A 121 2.10 -1.11 -3.56
N TYR A 122 2.45 -0.40 -4.64
CA TYR A 122 2.71 -0.99 -5.95
C TYR A 122 3.92 -1.92 -5.95
N GLY A 123 4.81 -1.82 -4.95
CA GLY A 123 5.98 -2.69 -4.90
C GLY A 123 6.94 -2.50 -6.08
N LEU A 124 6.92 -1.34 -6.75
CA LEU A 124 7.69 -1.10 -7.97
C LEU A 124 9.19 -1.19 -7.70
N ILE A 125 9.83 -2.25 -8.18
CA ILE A 125 11.28 -2.46 -8.09
C ILE A 125 11.88 -2.23 -9.47
N ILE A 126 12.98 -1.48 -9.47
CA ILE A 126 13.79 -1.20 -10.66
C ILE A 126 15.22 -1.65 -10.36
N ASP A 127 15.84 -2.38 -11.29
CA ASP A 127 17.16 -3.00 -11.05
C ASP A 127 18.29 -1.96 -11.03
N GLU A 128 18.11 -0.82 -11.68
CA GLU A 128 19.03 0.30 -11.70
C GLU A 128 19.28 0.90 -10.29
N PRO A 129 20.47 1.49 -10.04
CA PRO A 129 20.71 2.24 -8.81
C PRO A 129 19.70 3.38 -8.62
N TYR A 130 19.16 3.49 -7.40
CA TYR A 130 18.17 4.52 -7.06
C TYR A 130 18.82 5.90 -6.89
N THR A 131 19.11 6.56 -8.01
CA THR A 131 19.59 7.94 -8.05
C THR A 131 18.47 8.93 -7.72
N LYS A 132 18.83 10.18 -7.38
CA LYS A 132 17.84 11.26 -7.20
C LYS A 132 17.01 11.50 -8.47
N LYS A 133 17.65 11.41 -9.63
CA LYS A 133 17.00 11.55 -10.94
C LYS A 133 15.96 10.45 -11.15
N LEU A 134 16.33 9.18 -10.97
CA LEU A 134 15.41 8.06 -11.13
C LEU A 134 14.21 8.17 -10.18
N LYS A 135 14.43 8.51 -8.90
CA LYS A 135 13.32 8.71 -7.95
C LYS A 135 12.37 9.84 -8.38
N ALA A 136 12.90 10.89 -9.02
CA ALA A 136 12.10 12.01 -9.52
C ALA A 136 11.29 11.65 -10.77
N GLU A 137 11.68 10.62 -11.52
CA GLU A 137 10.92 10.07 -12.66
C GLU A 137 9.72 9.21 -12.20
N PHE A 138 9.74 8.74 -10.95
CA PHE A 138 8.67 7.98 -10.31
C PHE A 138 8.19 8.67 -9.03
N PRO A 139 7.65 9.91 -9.09
CA PRO A 139 7.22 10.64 -7.91
C PRO A 139 5.97 10.00 -7.28
N CYS A 140 5.91 9.99 -5.94
CA CYS A 140 4.73 9.52 -5.21
C CYS A 140 3.89 10.70 -4.71
N TRP A 141 2.59 10.65 -5.00
CA TRP A 141 1.61 11.71 -4.71
C TRP A 141 0.54 11.26 -3.70
N CYS A 142 0.78 10.16 -2.98
CA CYS A 142 -0.26 9.53 -2.14
C CYS A 142 -0.73 10.37 -0.93
N GLY A 143 -0.05 11.46 -0.59
CA GLY A 143 -0.43 12.34 0.52
C GLY A 143 -0.19 11.79 1.94
N SER A 144 0.30 10.56 2.09
CA SER A 144 0.64 9.98 3.39
C SER A 144 1.73 10.78 4.12
N LYS A 145 1.62 10.88 5.45
CA LYS A 145 2.65 11.50 6.31
C LYS A 145 3.96 10.70 6.35
N LEU A 146 3.88 9.40 6.06
CA LEU A 146 5.03 8.51 5.93
C LEU A 146 5.38 8.22 4.46
N CYS A 147 4.94 9.07 3.53
CA CYS A 147 5.25 8.94 2.11
C CYS A 147 6.77 8.88 1.87
N ARG A 148 7.21 7.90 1.08
CA ARG A 148 8.63 7.73 0.72
C ARG A 148 9.10 8.71 -0.37
N GLY A 149 8.20 9.49 -0.93
CA GLY A 149 8.46 10.48 -1.98
C GLY A 149 8.63 9.91 -3.40
N THR A 150 8.56 8.59 -3.55
CA THR A 150 8.69 7.90 -4.85
C THR A 150 7.83 6.63 -4.90
N LEU A 151 7.37 6.23 -6.08
CA LEU A 151 6.66 4.96 -6.27
C LEU A 151 7.60 3.76 -6.11
N LEU A 152 8.91 3.96 -6.19
CA LEU A 152 9.91 2.90 -6.07
C LEU A 152 9.92 2.29 -4.66
N ALA A 153 9.74 0.98 -4.60
CA ALA A 153 9.82 0.21 -3.38
C ALA A 153 11.27 0.13 -2.87
N PRO A 154 11.51 0.18 -1.55
CA PRO A 154 12.86 0.04 -0.99
C PRO A 154 13.53 -1.28 -1.38
N LYS A 155 14.79 -1.23 -1.82
CA LYS A 155 15.59 -2.45 -2.08
C LYS A 155 15.85 -3.22 -0.77
N SER A 156 16.03 -4.53 -0.87
CA SER A 156 16.11 -5.50 0.24
C SER A 156 17.13 -5.15 1.34
N ASP A 157 18.22 -4.45 0.99
CA ASP A 157 19.24 -4.01 1.94
C ASP A 157 18.76 -2.87 2.85
N ASP A 158 17.78 -2.07 2.39
CA ASP A 158 17.15 -1.00 3.14
C ASP A 158 15.99 -1.50 4.02
N LYS A 159 15.37 -2.66 3.71
CA LYS A 159 14.39 -3.33 4.60
C LYS A 159 15.04 -3.71 5.95
N LYS A 160 16.30 -4.14 5.95
CA LYS A 160 17.06 -4.42 7.19
C LYS A 160 17.35 -3.15 7.98
N LYS A 161 17.71 -2.05 7.31
CA LYS A 161 18.03 -0.76 7.98
C LYS A 161 16.77 -0.08 8.53
N SER A 162 15.65 -0.12 7.82
CA SER A 162 14.38 0.49 8.23
C SER A 162 13.72 -0.28 9.39
N LYS A 163 13.75 -1.62 9.37
CA LYS A 163 13.35 -2.46 10.50
C LYS A 163 14.18 -2.16 11.75
N LYS A 164 15.52 -2.13 11.61
CA LYS A 164 16.44 -1.76 12.71
C LYS A 164 16.21 -0.36 13.26
N LYS A 165 15.81 0.61 12.43
CA LYS A 165 15.49 1.99 12.86
C LYS A 165 14.14 2.08 13.57
N LYS A 166 13.13 1.31 13.12
CA LYS A 166 11.80 1.19 13.75
C LYS A 166 11.88 0.46 15.10
N ASP A 167 12.71 -0.57 15.19
CA ASP A 167 12.98 -1.31 16.43
C ASP A 167 13.72 -0.44 17.46
N LYS A 168 14.72 0.34 17.03
CA LYS A 168 15.41 1.32 17.89
C LYS A 168 14.49 2.46 18.36
N ALA A 169 13.59 2.95 17.51
CA ALA A 169 12.62 3.98 17.88
C ALA A 169 11.54 3.47 18.85
N LYS A 170 11.17 2.19 18.77
CA LYS A 170 10.30 1.52 19.75
C LYS A 170 11.03 1.30 21.09
N ALA A 171 12.29 0.89 21.07
CA ALA A 171 13.09 0.71 22.28
C ALA A 171 13.32 2.03 23.05
N GLY A 172 13.48 3.16 22.34
CA GLY A 172 13.63 4.48 22.96
C GLY A 172 12.38 5.07 23.60
N LYS A 173 11.18 4.52 23.32
CA LYS A 173 9.90 5.00 23.91
C LYS A 173 9.47 4.26 25.18
N ASN A 174 10.10 3.13 25.52
CA ASN A 174 9.77 2.35 26.72
C ASN A 174 10.65 2.65 27.94
N GLY A 175 11.45 3.72 27.91
CA GLY A 175 12.34 4.11 29.00
C GLY A 175 12.01 5.47 29.60
N LYS A 176 10.79 5.68 30.12
CA LYS A 176 10.50 6.74 31.12
C LYS A 176 9.09 6.62 31.72
N GLY A 177 9.02 6.26 33.00
CA GLY A 177 7.86 6.35 33.89
C GLY A 177 7.66 5.04 34.68
N GLY A 178 7.51 4.99 36.01
CA GLY A 178 7.60 5.96 37.11
C GLY A 178 8.64 5.47 38.14
N ASP A 179 8.88 6.09 39.28
CA ASP A 179 7.88 6.58 40.23
C ASP A 179 8.38 7.80 41.00
N ALA A 180 7.49 8.79 41.13
CA ALA A 180 7.59 9.82 42.14
C ALA A 180 6.18 10.07 42.70
N LYS A 181 5.94 9.66 43.96
CA LYS A 181 4.92 10.30 44.79
C LYS A 181 5.35 10.33 46.26
N LYS A 182 5.61 11.57 46.72
CA LYS A 182 5.89 12.04 48.08
C LYS A 182 4.66 11.95 48.99
N ASN A 183 4.90 11.75 50.29
CA ASN A 183 4.47 12.55 51.47
C ASN A 183 4.40 11.64 52.71
N LYS A 184 4.55 12.05 53.98
CA LYS A 184 4.96 13.27 54.73
C LYS A 184 4.94 12.87 56.22
N GLY A 185 5.68 13.59 57.06
CA GLY A 185 5.47 13.70 58.53
C GLY A 185 6.61 13.06 59.34
N ALA A 186 7.55 13.78 59.95
CA ALA A 186 7.51 14.82 60.99
C ALA A 186 7.75 14.28 62.42
N LYS A 187 8.83 14.80 63.05
CA LYS A 187 9.12 14.93 64.51
C LYS A 187 9.30 13.63 65.31
N ALA A 188 10.01 13.53 66.43
CA ALA A 188 11.01 14.32 67.19
C ALA A 188 11.34 13.47 68.45
N GLY A 189 12.52 13.67 69.07
CA GLY A 189 12.91 13.11 70.40
C GLY A 189 14.14 12.20 70.30
N LYS A 190 15.39 12.66 70.52
CA LYS A 190 16.08 12.96 71.79
C LYS A 190 15.97 11.82 72.81
N ASP A 191 17.09 11.14 73.03
CA ASP A 191 17.84 11.10 74.30
C ASP A 191 19.33 10.90 74.00
#